data_AF-A0A7S3AVA1-F1
#
_entry.id   AF-A0A7S3AVA1-F1
#
_cell.length_a   1.000
_cell.length_b   1.000
_cell.length_c   1.000
_cell.angle_alpha   90.00
_cell.angle_beta   90.00
_cell.angle_gamma   90.00
#
_symmetry.space_group_name_H-M   'P 1'
#
loop_
_entity.id
_entity.type
_entity.pdbx_description
1 polymer ?
#
loop_
_entity_poly.entity_id
_entity_poly.type
_entity_poly.pdbx_seq_one_letter_code
_entity_poly.pdbx_strand_id
1 'polypeptide(L)'
;AGAILQHAYNDSKLRLPVPAPQANLLTVDQKGYAPVVGLLAAGLAEKGFVYVPTGCAGVRRKGRRGVAKLGRGEVERDEEREGSGACRLHVAYHGCEQSVDVLNNTFVTRAGYNGWAEANRIVVLYPQATATPLNPKGCWDWWGYTGKDYASNLGLQLRAVRKMVEDFST
;
A
#
# COMPACT_ATOMS: atom_id res chain seq x y z
N ALA A 1 -2.06 -4.95 14.97
CA ALA A 1 -0.96 -5.00 13.98
C ALA A 1 0.17 -5.94 14.39
N GLY A 2 0.89 -5.70 15.50
CA GLY A 2 2.11 -6.45 15.87
C GLY A 2 2.01 -7.98 15.79
N ALA A 3 1.05 -8.59 16.47
CA ALA A 3 0.86 -10.04 16.45
C ALA A 3 0.63 -10.62 15.05
N ILE A 4 -0.12 -9.91 14.19
CA ILE A 4 -0.37 -10.30 12.80
C ILE A 4 0.94 -10.29 12.01
N LEU A 5 1.73 -9.23 12.15
CA LEU A 5 3.01 -9.09 11.45
C LEU A 5 4.02 -10.15 11.91
N GLN A 6 4.13 -10.38 13.22
CA GLN A 6 5.01 -11.41 13.78
C GLN A 6 4.66 -12.81 13.25
N HIS A 7 3.36 -13.13 13.19
CA HIS A 7 2.88 -14.38 12.62
C HIS A 7 3.16 -14.47 11.12
N ALA A 8 2.78 -13.45 10.33
CA ALA A 8 2.89 -13.46 8.87
C ALA A 8 4.35 -13.56 8.38
N TYR A 9 5.29 -12.96 9.11
CA TYR A 9 6.72 -13.02 8.76
C TYR A 9 7.49 -14.14 9.46
N ASN A 10 6.80 -15.00 10.22
CA ASN A 10 7.41 -16.04 11.05
C ASN A 10 8.57 -15.49 11.89
N ASP A 11 8.38 -14.29 12.44
CA ASP A 11 9.42 -13.50 13.09
C ASP A 11 8.87 -12.93 14.39
N SER A 12 9.02 -13.70 15.47
CA SER A 12 8.63 -13.25 16.80
C SER A 12 9.56 -12.15 17.36
N LYS A 13 10.64 -11.81 16.65
CA LYS A 13 11.67 -10.86 17.07
C LYS A 13 11.59 -9.52 16.35
N LEU A 14 10.49 -9.23 15.66
CA LEU A 14 10.22 -7.89 15.13
C LEU A 14 10.45 -6.85 16.25
N ARG A 15 11.19 -5.80 15.90
CA ARG A 15 11.45 -4.65 16.78
C ARG A 15 10.10 -4.01 17.15
N LEU A 16 9.99 -3.55 18.39
CA LEU A 16 8.81 -2.83 18.87
C LEU A 16 8.53 -1.59 18.00
N PRO A 17 7.25 -1.18 17.88
CA PRO A 17 6.87 -0.08 17.01
C PRO A 17 7.49 1.23 17.48
N VAL A 18 7.99 2.01 16.54
CA VAL A 18 8.52 3.37 16.77
C VAL A 18 7.55 4.41 16.22
N PRO A 19 7.68 5.70 16.57
CA PRO A 19 6.90 6.76 15.93
C PRO A 19 7.07 6.72 14.40
N ALA A 20 5.95 6.76 13.68
CA ALA A 20 5.93 6.73 12.23
C ALA A 20 5.80 8.14 11.65
N PRO A 21 6.79 8.65 10.90
CA PRO A 21 6.69 9.98 10.29
C PRO A 21 5.52 10.06 9.31
N GLN A 22 4.66 11.07 9.47
CA GLN A 22 3.52 11.25 8.55
C GLN A 22 3.97 11.55 7.11
N ALA A 23 5.15 12.15 6.93
CA ALA A 23 5.75 12.39 5.62
C ALA A 23 6.04 11.10 4.82
N ASN A 24 6.17 9.97 5.52
CA ASN A 24 6.40 8.65 4.92
C ASN A 24 5.10 7.99 4.43
N LEU A 25 3.93 8.58 4.73
CA LEU A 25 2.65 8.13 4.20
C LEU A 25 2.36 8.84 2.88
N LEU A 26 2.48 8.11 1.79
CA LEU A 26 2.31 8.62 0.43
C LEU A 26 0.94 8.24 -0.13
N THR A 27 0.33 9.16 -0.86
CA THR A 27 -0.88 8.88 -1.66
C THR A 27 -0.51 8.21 -2.97
N VAL A 28 -1.26 7.18 -3.34
CA VAL A 28 -1.10 6.42 -4.57
C VAL A 28 -2.31 6.68 -5.46
N ASP A 29 -2.08 7.12 -6.70
CA ASP A 29 -3.11 7.08 -7.74
C ASP A 29 -3.46 5.62 -8.05
N GLN A 30 -4.61 5.18 -7.53
CA GLN A 30 -5.11 3.81 -7.63
C GLN A 30 -5.76 3.55 -9.00
N LYS A 31 -6.17 4.62 -9.72
CA LYS A 31 -6.73 4.53 -11.07
C LYS A 31 -5.76 3.85 -12.04
N GLY A 32 -4.47 4.11 -11.88
CA GLY A 32 -3.41 3.49 -12.70
C GLY A 32 -3.35 1.96 -12.59
N TYR A 33 -3.96 1.37 -11.55
CA TYR A 33 -3.98 -0.08 -11.33
C TYR A 33 -5.32 -0.72 -11.65
N ALA A 34 -6.37 0.09 -11.88
CA ALA A 34 -7.71 -0.40 -12.13
C ALA A 34 -7.75 -1.30 -13.38
N PRO A 35 -8.63 -2.31 -13.40
CA PRO A 35 -8.87 -3.09 -14.60
C PRO A 35 -9.46 -2.22 -15.71
N VAL A 36 -9.33 -2.65 -16.97
CA VAL A 36 -9.76 -1.90 -18.18
C VAL A 36 -11.24 -1.49 -18.12
N VAL A 37 -12.07 -2.27 -17.42
CA VAL A 37 -13.49 -2.00 -17.18
C VAL A 37 -13.77 -0.81 -16.23
N GLY A 38 -12.73 -0.21 -15.63
CA GLY A 38 -12.82 1.00 -14.80
C GLY A 38 -12.86 0.75 -13.29
N LEU A 39 -12.53 1.78 -12.51
CA LEU A 39 -12.50 1.77 -11.04
C LEU A 39 -13.87 1.48 -10.40
N LEU A 40 -14.93 2.11 -10.92
CA LEU A 40 -16.28 1.99 -10.35
C LEU A 40 -16.82 0.56 -10.50
N ALA A 41 -16.55 -0.10 -11.63
CA ALA A 41 -16.87 -1.51 -11.84
C ALA A 41 -16.11 -2.44 -10.88
N ALA A 42 -14.90 -2.05 -10.45
CA ALA A 42 -14.12 -2.78 -9.45
C ALA A 42 -14.49 -2.40 -8.00
N GLY A 43 -15.35 -1.40 -7.78
CA GLY A 43 -15.65 -0.86 -6.44
C GLY A 43 -14.41 -0.33 -5.72
N LEU A 44 -13.49 0.29 -6.45
CA LEU A 44 -12.22 0.80 -5.93
C LEU A 44 -12.21 2.34 -5.93
N ALA A 45 -11.66 2.93 -4.88
CA ALA A 45 -11.46 4.38 -4.81
C ALA A 45 -10.39 4.85 -5.80
N GLU A 46 -10.36 6.14 -6.14
CA GLU A 46 -9.31 6.70 -7.00
C GLU A 46 -7.94 6.77 -6.31
N LYS A 47 -7.92 6.86 -4.97
CA LYS A 47 -6.72 7.01 -4.17
C LYS A 47 -6.53 5.79 -3.27
N GLY A 48 -5.30 5.29 -3.22
CA GLY A 48 -4.80 4.38 -2.18
C GLY A 48 -3.67 5.04 -1.41
N PHE A 49 -3.09 4.33 -0.45
CA PHE A 49 -1.94 4.81 0.31
C PHE A 49 -0.83 3.79 0.39
N VAL A 50 0.39 4.27 0.61
CA VAL A 50 1.55 3.45 0.94
C VAL A 50 2.34 4.13 2.04
N TYR A 51 2.69 3.39 3.08
CA TYR A 51 3.67 3.81 4.08
C TYR A 51 5.03 3.24 3.70
N VAL A 52 6.01 4.11 3.44
CA VAL A 52 7.38 3.73 3.09
C VAL A 52 8.30 4.08 4.25
N PRO A 53 8.82 3.08 5.01
CA PRO A 53 9.72 3.34 6.12
C PRO A 53 10.94 4.19 5.73
N THR A 54 11.51 4.94 6.66
CA THR A 54 12.71 5.77 6.39
C THR A 54 13.85 4.92 5.81
N GLY A 55 14.09 3.74 6.39
CA GLY A 55 15.07 2.79 5.88
C GLY A 55 14.76 2.22 4.49
N CYS A 56 13.55 2.42 3.98
CA CYS A 56 13.06 1.99 2.67
C CYS A 56 12.89 3.14 1.68
N ALA A 57 13.45 4.34 1.93
CA ALA A 57 13.30 5.50 1.04
C ALA A 57 13.76 5.25 -0.42
N GLY A 58 14.63 4.25 -0.65
CA GLY A 58 15.04 3.79 -1.98
C GLY A 58 13.99 2.96 -2.73
N VAL A 59 12.90 2.53 -2.08
CA VAL A 59 11.78 1.81 -2.72
C VAL A 59 11.03 2.80 -3.63
N ARG A 60 11.37 2.80 -4.92
CA ARG A 60 10.69 3.58 -5.95
C ARG A 60 9.65 2.72 -6.66
N ARG A 61 8.50 3.31 -7.06
CA ARG A 61 7.50 2.65 -7.92
C ARG A 61 8.18 2.16 -9.20
N LYS A 62 8.17 0.83 -9.44
CA LYS A 62 8.64 0.22 -10.70
C LYS A 62 7.68 0.61 -11.84
N GLY A 63 7.87 1.79 -12.45
CA GLY A 63 7.05 2.15 -13.63
C GLY A 63 6.92 3.63 -14.00
N ARG A 64 7.26 4.57 -13.12
CA ARG A 64 7.40 6.00 -13.50
C ARG A 64 8.87 6.34 -13.72
N ARG A 65 9.38 5.99 -14.91
CA ARG A 65 10.50 6.73 -15.52
C ARG A 65 10.00 8.11 -15.91
N GLY A 66 9.76 8.96 -14.91
CA GLY A 66 9.74 10.40 -15.13
C GLY A 66 11.19 10.80 -15.39
N VAL A 67 11.50 11.17 -16.62
CA VAL A 67 12.75 11.85 -16.95
C VAL A 67 12.71 13.19 -16.21
N ALA A 68 13.18 13.21 -14.97
CA ALA A 68 13.73 14.43 -14.41
C ALA A 68 14.96 14.71 -15.27
N LYS A 69 14.89 15.75 -16.11
CA LYS A 69 16.08 16.33 -16.73
C LYS A 69 17.04 16.67 -15.58
N LEU A 70 18.11 15.89 -15.43
CA LEU A 70 19.23 16.27 -14.59
C LEU A 70 19.89 17.48 -15.26
N GLY A 71 19.77 18.64 -14.61
CA GLY A 71 20.78 19.68 -14.73
C GLY A 71 22.10 19.10 -14.20
N ARG A 72 23.18 19.29 -14.97
CA ARG A 72 24.53 18.88 -14.58
C ARG A 72 24.93 19.57 -13.29
N GLY A 73 25.41 18.77 -12.35
CA GLY A 73 25.97 19.21 -11.08
C GLY A 73 26.41 17.98 -10.31
N GLU A 74 27.59 17.47 -10.64
CA GLU A 74 28.27 16.45 -9.85
C GLU A 74 28.64 17.04 -8.49
N VAL A 75 28.06 16.49 -7.43
CA VAL A 75 28.60 16.60 -6.07
C VAL A 75 28.58 15.19 -5.50
N GLU A 76 29.74 14.55 -5.48
CA GLU A 76 29.99 13.39 -4.63
C GLU A 76 30.18 13.87 -3.19
N ARG A 77 29.45 13.22 -2.27
CA ARG A 77 29.63 13.06 -0.79
C ARG A 77 28.25 13.13 -0.11
N ASP A 78 27.82 12.21 0.77
CA ASP A 78 28.54 11.27 1.64
C ASP A 78 27.76 9.95 1.79
N GLU A 79 28.48 8.89 2.14
CA GLU A 79 27.93 7.63 2.63
C GLU A 79 27.12 7.84 3.92
N GLU A 80 25.80 7.66 3.83
CA GLU A 80 25.01 7.07 4.90
C GLU A 80 23.91 6.20 4.28
N ARG A 81 24.31 5.11 3.60
CA ARG A 81 23.38 4.06 3.17
C ARG A 81 23.22 3.02 4.29
N GLU A 82 22.72 3.43 5.45
CA GLU A 82 22.29 2.46 6.46
C GLU A 82 20.93 1.87 6.09
N GLY A 83 21.01 0.71 5.43
CA GLY A 83 19.88 -0.10 5.03
C GLY A 83 20.23 -1.09 3.93
N SER A 84 21.30 -1.87 4.10
CA SER A 84 21.80 -2.86 3.15
C SER A 84 20.91 -4.12 2.99
N GLY A 85 19.61 -4.04 3.31
CA GLY A 85 18.66 -5.15 3.21
C GLY A 85 17.43 -4.80 2.36
N ALA A 86 16.91 -5.79 1.63
CA ALA A 86 15.63 -5.67 0.91
C ALA A 86 14.50 -5.27 1.87
N CYS A 87 13.53 -4.49 1.39
CA CYS A 87 12.34 -4.15 2.16
C CYS A 87 11.28 -5.22 1.97
N ARG A 88 10.59 -5.56 3.07
CA ARG A 88 9.41 -6.44 3.01
C ARG A 88 8.19 -5.61 2.61
N LEU A 89 7.13 -6.28 2.16
CA LEU A 89 5.87 -5.65 1.76
C LEU A 89 4.69 -6.32 2.48
N HIS A 90 3.84 -5.51 3.09
CA HIS A 90 2.57 -5.95 3.68
C HIS A 90 1.41 -5.21 3.01
N VAL A 91 0.29 -5.89 2.77
CA VAL A 91 -0.95 -5.25 2.31
C VAL A 91 -1.95 -5.28 3.47
N ALA A 92 -2.38 -4.11 3.93
CA ALA A 92 -3.36 -3.97 4.99
C ALA A 92 -4.69 -3.49 4.40
N TYR A 93 -5.69 -4.36 4.42
CA TYR A 93 -7.04 -4.08 3.94
C TYR A 93 -7.92 -3.52 5.06
N HIS A 94 -8.61 -2.42 4.79
CA HIS A 94 -9.63 -1.88 5.69
C HIS A 94 -10.92 -2.71 5.65
N GLY A 95 -11.76 -2.62 6.67
CA GLY A 95 -13.10 -3.21 6.68
C GLY A 95 -14.15 -2.37 5.93
N CYS A 96 -15.38 -2.87 5.87
CA CYS A 96 -16.53 -2.08 5.42
C CYS A 96 -16.66 -0.80 6.28
N GLU A 97 -17.10 0.31 5.68
CA GLU A 97 -17.25 1.61 6.34
C GLU A 97 -15.94 2.18 6.93
N GLN A 98 -14.79 1.66 6.49
CA GLN A 98 -13.46 2.12 6.90
C GLN A 98 -12.62 2.63 5.73
N SER A 99 -13.24 2.90 4.58
CA SER A 99 -12.56 3.52 3.44
C SER A 99 -12.21 4.97 3.75
N VAL A 100 -11.34 5.55 2.91
CA VAL A 100 -10.98 6.97 2.96
C VAL A 100 -12.17 7.90 2.84
N ASP A 101 -13.21 7.50 2.09
CA ASP A 101 -14.41 8.31 1.90
C ASP A 101 -15.27 8.40 3.18
N VAL A 102 -15.10 7.44 4.11
CA VAL A 102 -15.87 7.35 5.36
C VAL A 102 -15.07 7.83 6.57
N LEU A 103 -13.82 7.34 6.72
CA LEU A 103 -12.99 7.61 7.91
C LEU A 103 -11.74 8.46 7.61
N ASN A 104 -11.65 9.05 6.42
CA ASN A 104 -10.43 9.71 5.95
C ASN A 104 -9.22 8.77 6.11
N ASN A 105 -8.08 9.24 6.62
CA ASN A 105 -6.89 8.41 6.81
C ASN A 105 -6.87 7.64 8.15
N THR A 106 -7.99 7.52 8.87
CA THR A 106 -8.02 6.91 10.22
C THR A 106 -7.50 5.47 10.22
N PHE A 107 -7.98 4.60 9.33
CA PHE A 107 -7.48 3.22 9.26
C PHE A 107 -5.97 3.20 8.96
N VAL A 108 -5.56 3.97 7.96
CA VAL A 108 -4.18 4.05 7.47
C VAL A 108 -3.21 4.57 8.53
N THR A 109 -3.66 5.44 9.44
CA THR A 109 -2.81 6.04 10.49
C THR A 109 -2.94 5.36 11.85
N ARG A 110 -4.09 4.74 12.16
CA ARG A 110 -4.42 4.22 13.50
C ARG A 110 -4.59 2.71 13.59
N ALA A 111 -4.55 1.95 12.49
CA ALA A 111 -4.55 0.49 12.56
C ALA A 111 -3.27 -0.11 13.20
N GLY A 112 -2.27 0.75 13.44
CA GLY A 112 -1.05 0.42 14.19
C GLY A 112 0.06 -0.22 13.37
N TYR A 113 -0.09 -0.35 12.04
CA TYR A 113 0.93 -0.96 11.19
C TYR A 113 2.16 -0.07 10.99
N ASN A 114 1.98 1.26 10.83
CA ASN A 114 3.08 2.16 10.41
C ASN A 114 4.26 2.18 11.40
N GLY A 115 4.01 2.13 12.71
CA GLY A 115 5.11 2.12 13.70
C GLY A 115 5.91 0.82 13.68
N TRP A 116 5.23 -0.32 13.47
CA TRP A 116 5.90 -1.61 13.28
C TRP A 116 6.66 -1.64 11.96
N ALA A 117 6.06 -1.07 10.90
CA ALA A 117 6.66 -0.95 9.59
C ALA A 117 7.95 -0.14 9.61
N GLU A 118 7.93 1.02 10.27
CA GLU A 118 9.09 1.90 10.44
C GLU A 118 10.25 1.18 11.11
N ALA A 119 9.97 0.48 12.22
CA ALA A 119 10.98 -0.23 12.99
C ALA A 119 11.60 -1.43 12.27
N ASN A 120 10.91 -1.99 11.27
CA ASN A 120 11.21 -3.32 10.72
C ASN A 120 11.38 -3.37 9.20
N ARG A 121 11.50 -2.21 8.53
CA ARG A 121 11.69 -2.11 7.07
C ARG A 121 10.59 -2.83 6.28
N ILE A 122 9.33 -2.63 6.68
CA ILE A 122 8.16 -3.19 6.01
C ILE A 122 7.41 -2.06 5.32
N VAL A 123 7.37 -2.04 4.01
CA VAL A 123 6.45 -1.15 3.26
C VAL A 123 5.03 -1.65 3.48
N VAL A 124 4.08 -0.75 3.76
CA VAL A 124 2.67 -1.11 3.95
C VAL A 124 1.82 -0.47 2.88
N LEU A 125 1.18 -1.29 2.04
CA LEU A 125 0.17 -0.86 1.09
C LEU A 125 -1.20 -0.86 1.76
N TYR A 126 -1.95 0.21 1.49
CA TYR A 126 -3.35 0.37 1.90
C TYR A 126 -4.21 0.67 0.67
N PRO A 127 -4.51 -0.36 -0.14
CA PRO A 127 -5.53 -0.24 -1.18
C PRO A 127 -6.87 0.23 -0.58
N GLN A 128 -7.70 0.89 -1.38
CA GLN A 128 -8.99 1.43 -0.92
C GLN A 128 -10.14 0.93 -1.79
N ALA A 129 -11.09 0.23 -1.17
CA ALA A 129 -12.42 0.03 -1.74
C ALA A 129 -13.27 1.29 -1.53
N THR A 130 -14.33 1.47 -2.33
CA THR A 130 -15.27 2.60 -2.19
C THR A 130 -16.71 2.12 -2.33
N ALA A 131 -17.64 2.92 -1.80
CA ALA A 131 -19.05 2.62 -1.85
C ALA A 131 -19.58 2.68 -3.29
N THR A 132 -20.44 1.73 -3.63
CA THR A 132 -21.19 1.69 -4.89
C THR A 132 -22.65 1.36 -4.61
N PRO A 133 -23.59 1.54 -5.57
CA PRO A 133 -24.98 1.13 -5.36
C PRO A 133 -25.15 -0.34 -4.95
N LEU A 134 -24.29 -1.24 -5.45
CA LEU A 134 -24.31 -2.67 -5.10
C LEU A 134 -23.48 -3.01 -3.85
N ASN A 135 -22.68 -2.06 -3.36
CA ASN A 135 -21.82 -2.19 -2.19
C ASN A 135 -21.79 -0.85 -1.42
N PRO A 136 -22.90 -0.45 -0.77
CA PRO A 136 -23.04 0.88 -0.17
C PRO A 136 -22.10 1.10 1.03
N LYS A 137 -21.56 0.02 1.60
CA LYS A 137 -20.62 0.05 2.72
C LYS A 137 -19.16 0.08 2.30
N GLY A 138 -18.85 0.09 1.00
CA GLY A 138 -17.47 0.12 0.50
C GLY A 138 -16.61 -1.05 1.00
N CYS A 139 -17.21 -2.24 1.09
CA CYS A 139 -16.51 -3.47 1.44
C CYS A 139 -15.56 -3.95 0.32
N TRP A 140 -14.61 -4.80 0.64
CA TRP A 140 -13.95 -5.64 -0.37
C TRP A 140 -14.92 -6.67 -0.92
N ASP A 141 -14.73 -7.09 -2.16
CA ASP A 141 -15.63 -8.04 -2.81
C ASP A 141 -15.41 -9.45 -2.28
N TRP A 142 -16.30 -9.88 -1.37
CA TRP A 142 -16.34 -11.24 -0.84
C TRP A 142 -17.64 -11.98 -1.18
N TRP A 143 -18.54 -11.36 -1.96
CA TRP A 143 -19.83 -11.94 -2.37
C TRP A 143 -20.10 -11.88 -3.87
N GLY A 144 -19.16 -11.39 -4.69
CA GLY A 144 -19.19 -11.44 -6.14
C GLY A 144 -19.82 -10.24 -6.84
N TYR A 145 -19.91 -9.06 -6.21
CA TYR A 145 -20.52 -7.88 -6.86
C TYR A 145 -19.69 -7.33 -8.04
N THR A 146 -18.40 -7.69 -8.12
CA THR A 146 -17.52 -7.38 -9.26
C THR A 146 -17.47 -8.50 -10.31
N GLY A 147 -18.28 -9.56 -10.14
CA GLY A 147 -18.42 -10.68 -11.07
C GLY A 147 -17.97 -12.02 -10.51
N LYS A 148 -18.19 -13.10 -11.27
CA LYS A 148 -17.95 -14.50 -10.88
C LYS A 148 -16.51 -14.80 -10.45
N ASP A 149 -15.55 -14.03 -10.96
CA ASP A 149 -14.12 -14.26 -10.74
C ASP A 149 -13.59 -13.60 -9.45
N TYR A 150 -14.46 -12.96 -8.64
CA TYR A 150 -14.07 -12.14 -7.49
C TYR A 150 -13.07 -12.79 -6.53
N ALA A 151 -13.21 -14.09 -6.27
CA ALA A 151 -12.37 -14.86 -5.36
C ALA A 151 -11.15 -15.52 -6.04
N SER A 152 -10.95 -15.30 -7.34
CA SER A 152 -9.84 -15.88 -8.12
C SER A 152 -8.76 -14.85 -8.42
N ASN A 153 -7.62 -15.30 -8.95
CA ASN A 153 -6.58 -14.40 -9.46
C ASN A 153 -7.03 -13.52 -10.66
N LEU A 154 -8.22 -13.77 -11.22
CA LEU A 154 -8.87 -12.96 -12.24
C LEU A 154 -9.84 -11.91 -11.66
N GLY A 155 -10.05 -11.86 -10.34
CA GLY A 155 -10.93 -10.87 -9.71
C GLY A 155 -10.48 -9.43 -9.97
N LEU A 156 -11.44 -8.52 -10.20
CA LEU A 156 -11.15 -7.12 -10.54
C LEU A 156 -10.28 -6.43 -9.47
N GLN A 157 -10.65 -6.60 -8.20
CA GLN A 157 -9.93 -6.03 -7.06
C GLN A 157 -8.57 -6.70 -6.85
N LEU A 158 -8.53 -8.04 -6.89
CA LEU A 158 -7.29 -8.79 -6.69
C LEU A 158 -6.24 -8.47 -7.76
N ARG A 159 -6.64 -8.29 -9.03
CA ARG A 159 -5.72 -7.85 -10.09
C ARG A 159 -5.18 -6.44 -9.87
N ALA A 160 -6.02 -5.51 -9.42
CA ALA A 160 -5.57 -4.15 -9.13
C ALA A 160 -4.55 -4.14 -7.99
N VAL A 161 -4.84 -4.83 -6.88
CA VAL A 161 -3.92 -4.91 -5.75
C VAL A 161 -2.64 -5.67 -6.10
N ARG A 162 -2.73 -6.73 -6.93
CA ARG A 162 -1.54 -7.44 -7.43
C ARG A 162 -0.59 -6.50 -8.18
N LYS A 163 -1.11 -5.64 -9.05
CA LYS A 163 -0.27 -4.65 -9.75
C LYS A 163 0.35 -3.62 -8.79
N MET A 164 -0.39 -3.21 -7.76
CA MET A 164 0.18 -2.37 -6.69
C MET A 164 1.32 -3.11 -5.98
N VAL A 165 1.14 -4.39 -5.66
CA VAL A 165 2.18 -5.22 -5.05
C VAL A 165 3.40 -5.32 -5.96
N GLU A 166 3.23 -5.57 -7.24
CA GLU A 166 4.31 -5.64 -8.23
C GLU A 166 5.12 -4.32 -8.28
N ASP A 167 4.44 -3.17 -8.26
CA ASP A 167 5.06 -1.84 -8.29
C ASP A 167 5.93 -1.51 -7.07
N PHE A 168 5.60 -2.07 -5.90
CA PHE A 168 6.28 -1.81 -4.62
C PHE A 168 7.09 -2.99 -4.08
N SER A 169 7.06 -4.13 -4.77
CA SER A 169 7.95 -5.26 -4.51
C SER A 169 9.34 -4.97 -5.09
N THR A 170 10.37 -4.96 -4.24
CA THR A 170 11.78 -4.77 -4.66
C THR A 170 12.38 -6.08 -5.12
#